data_AF-A0A843LY99-F1
#
_entry.id   AF-A0A843LY99-F1
#
_cell.length_a   1.000
_cell.length_b   1.000
_cell.length_c   1.000
_cell.angle_alpha   90.00
_cell.angle_beta   90.00
_cell.angle_gamma   90.00
#
_symmetry.space_group_name_H-M   'P 1'
#
loop_
_entity.id
_entity.type
_entity.pdbx_description
1 polymer ?
#
loop_
_entity_poly.entity_id
_entity_poly.type
_entity_poly.pdbx_seq_one_letter_code
_entity_poly.pdbx_strand_id
1 'polypeptide(L)'
;AERGLGMPSPDEELTAVKREIREIGREVVARFKGEGADSEARYRALIGDEGYDGTLGTFVDRQATADLPRWRPEYLEYSFGSRVAGDRYDPRSTERPAVIPLTEGAGDVLLLRGKVDRVDVDGNAMLVIDYKTGKAPSYKSLEKGYSMQLQLYLLACAQLLGLEPAGGAYYQLKDDGFGMQLRVADPRYREALGGTPTPYATGLRKDLERALSNAREALEGMAAGAFHPVDSLEQERCPRSCPYSRVCRKDDMRVLAMTLARGKGL
;
A
#
# COMPACT_ATOMS: atom_id res chain seq x y z
N ALA A 1 18.72 -12.88 -16.42
CA ALA A 1 17.60 -12.76 -17.40
C ALA A 1 16.61 -11.65 -17.01
N GLU A 2 17.02 -10.68 -16.18
CA GLU A 2 16.14 -9.61 -15.64
C GLU A 2 16.50 -8.22 -16.19
N ARG A 3 17.68 -8.08 -16.80
CA ARG A 3 18.16 -6.86 -17.43
C ARG A 3 17.17 -6.37 -18.50
N GLY A 4 16.74 -5.12 -18.38
CA GLY A 4 15.82 -4.47 -19.34
C GLY A 4 14.33 -4.67 -19.07
N LEU A 5 13.94 -5.33 -17.98
CA LEU A 5 12.54 -5.44 -17.54
C LEU A 5 12.11 -4.33 -16.57
N GLY A 6 12.85 -3.22 -16.49
CA GLY A 6 12.50 -2.06 -15.64
C GLY A 6 12.86 -2.20 -14.16
N MET A 7 13.56 -3.28 -13.77
CA MET A 7 14.06 -3.53 -12.42
C MET A 7 15.58 -3.43 -12.36
N PRO A 8 16.15 -2.84 -11.30
CA PRO A 8 17.58 -2.97 -11.04
C PRO A 8 17.98 -4.45 -10.98
N SER A 9 19.07 -4.81 -11.67
CA SER A 9 19.55 -6.19 -11.74
C SER A 9 21.02 -6.29 -11.30
N PRO A 10 21.47 -7.41 -10.68
CA PRO A 10 22.88 -7.63 -10.34
C PRO A 10 23.81 -7.58 -11.55
N ASP A 11 23.28 -7.85 -12.75
CA ASP A 11 24.03 -7.86 -14.01
C ASP A 11 24.27 -6.43 -14.57
N GLU A 12 23.74 -5.39 -13.91
CA GLU A 12 23.93 -3.98 -14.28
C GLU A 12 25.06 -3.32 -13.49
N GLU A 13 25.60 -2.22 -14.00
CA GLU A 13 26.54 -1.39 -13.24
C GLU A 13 25.77 -0.61 -12.16
N LEU A 14 25.53 -1.24 -11.00
CA LEU A 14 24.71 -0.66 -9.93
C LEU A 14 25.20 0.72 -9.47
N THR A 15 26.49 1.00 -9.56
CA THR A 15 27.05 2.34 -9.28
C THR A 15 26.54 3.40 -10.28
N ALA A 16 26.37 3.04 -11.55
CA ALA A 16 25.78 3.93 -12.56
C ALA A 16 24.28 4.11 -12.31
N VAL A 17 23.54 3.04 -12.01
CA VAL A 17 22.10 3.11 -11.67
C VAL A 17 21.86 3.99 -10.44
N LYS A 18 22.69 3.84 -9.39
CA LYS A 18 22.66 4.71 -8.20
C LYS A 18 23.00 6.16 -8.53
N ARG A 19 23.85 6.43 -9.51
CA ARG A 19 24.17 7.79 -9.95
C ARG A 19 22.98 8.44 -10.66
N GLU A 20 22.33 7.70 -11.54
CA GLU A 20 21.14 8.14 -12.28
C GLU A 20 19.97 8.43 -11.33
N ILE A 21 19.64 7.51 -10.41
CA ILE A 21 18.54 7.74 -9.45
C ILE A 21 18.81 8.95 -8.55
N ARG A 22 20.09 9.24 -8.24
CA ARG A 22 20.49 10.45 -7.50
C ARG A 22 20.28 11.72 -8.31
N GLU A 23 20.59 11.68 -9.60
CA GLU A 23 20.37 12.80 -10.51
C GLU A 23 18.89 13.13 -10.63
N ILE A 24 18.06 12.13 -10.90
CA ILE A 24 16.60 12.25 -10.90
C ILE A 24 16.11 12.80 -9.56
N GLY A 25 16.62 12.27 -8.44
CA GLY A 25 16.29 12.75 -7.10
C GLY A 25 16.57 14.25 -6.91
N ARG A 26 17.73 14.73 -7.37
CA ARG A 26 18.09 16.16 -7.32
C ARG A 26 17.18 17.01 -8.20
N GLU A 27 16.87 16.56 -9.41
CA GLU A 27 15.95 17.27 -10.31
C GLU A 27 14.55 17.38 -9.71
N VAL A 28 14.05 16.30 -9.09
CA VAL A 28 12.76 16.29 -8.41
C VAL A 28 12.77 17.23 -7.22
N VAL A 29 13.79 17.17 -6.36
CA VAL A 29 13.92 18.06 -5.19
C VAL A 29 14.01 19.53 -5.60
N ALA A 30 14.68 19.86 -6.70
CA ALA A 30 14.77 21.24 -7.20
C ALA A 30 13.39 21.86 -7.53
N ARG A 31 12.35 21.05 -7.75
CA ARG A 31 10.97 21.51 -7.97
C ARG A 31 10.24 21.87 -6.67
N PHE A 32 10.79 21.50 -5.50
CA PHE A 32 10.20 21.77 -4.20
C PHE A 32 10.91 22.94 -3.51
N LYS A 33 10.13 23.88 -2.96
CA LYS A 33 10.62 25.05 -2.22
C LYS A 33 10.93 24.70 -0.76
N GLY A 34 11.84 23.76 -0.52
CA GLY A 34 12.33 23.44 0.82
C GLY A 34 13.58 24.24 1.14
N GLU A 35 13.44 25.38 1.82
CA GLU A 35 14.59 26.20 2.25
C GLU A 35 14.96 25.84 3.71
N GLY A 36 16.20 25.39 3.93
CA GLY A 36 16.79 25.22 5.27
C GLY A 36 17.46 23.86 5.52
N ALA A 37 18.36 23.85 6.52
CA ALA A 37 19.23 22.72 6.84
C ALA A 37 18.50 21.40 7.17
N ASP A 38 17.29 21.45 7.75
CA ASP A 38 16.48 20.23 8.00
C ASP A 38 15.99 19.60 6.70
N SER A 39 15.60 20.40 5.71
CA SER A 39 15.20 19.91 4.39
C SER A 39 16.38 19.30 3.65
N GLU A 40 17.54 19.99 3.66
CA GLU A 40 18.78 19.48 3.06
C GLU A 40 19.21 18.15 3.68
N ALA A 41 19.17 18.03 5.01
CA ALA A 41 19.50 16.79 5.70
C ALA A 41 18.56 15.64 5.31
N ARG A 42 17.24 15.91 5.20
CA ARG A 42 16.25 14.91 4.76
C ARG A 42 16.44 14.50 3.30
N TYR A 43 16.73 15.44 2.41
CA TYR A 43 16.99 15.14 1.00
C TYR A 43 18.28 14.34 0.85
N ARG A 44 19.33 14.68 1.59
CA ARG A 44 20.56 13.88 1.64
C ARG A 44 20.31 12.46 2.18
N ALA A 45 19.51 12.33 3.25
CA ALA A 45 19.13 11.03 3.79
C ALA A 45 18.38 10.16 2.75
N LEU A 46 17.49 10.76 1.98
CA LEU A 46 16.73 10.08 0.93
C LEU A 46 17.60 9.72 -0.28
N ILE A 47 18.27 10.71 -0.87
CA ILE A 47 18.95 10.62 -2.16
C ILE A 47 20.34 9.99 -2.03
N GLY A 48 21.07 10.33 -0.97
CA GLY A 48 22.48 10.02 -0.82
C GLY A 48 23.41 10.97 -1.59
N ASP A 49 24.70 10.66 -1.53
CA ASP A 49 25.80 11.32 -2.22
C ASP A 49 26.86 10.27 -2.65
N GLU A 50 28.07 10.70 -3.05
CA GLU A 50 29.13 9.76 -3.48
C GLU A 50 29.64 8.85 -2.37
N GLY A 51 29.59 9.28 -1.10
CA GLY A 51 30.07 8.53 0.05
C GLY A 51 28.97 7.88 0.89
N TYR A 52 27.70 8.17 0.60
CA TYR A 52 26.55 7.70 1.36
C TYR A 52 25.39 7.33 0.45
N ASP A 53 24.92 6.08 0.51
CA ASP A 53 23.93 5.60 -0.44
C ASP A 53 22.53 6.21 -0.31
N GLY A 54 22.19 6.69 0.89
CA GLY A 54 20.84 7.12 1.21
C GLY A 54 19.80 6.00 1.08
N THR A 55 18.54 6.35 1.27
CA THR A 55 17.40 5.44 1.09
C THR A 55 17.30 4.92 -0.36
N LEU A 56 17.48 5.78 -1.36
CA LEU A 56 17.33 5.40 -2.78
C LEU A 56 18.46 4.49 -3.25
N GLY A 57 19.70 4.70 -2.82
CA GLY A 57 20.80 3.76 -3.12
C GLY A 57 20.59 2.40 -2.45
N THR A 58 20.12 2.38 -1.20
CA THR A 58 19.77 1.14 -0.49
C THR A 58 18.61 0.41 -1.18
N PHE A 59 17.63 1.15 -1.71
CA PHE A 59 16.54 0.59 -2.52
C PHE A 59 17.05 -0.10 -3.77
N VAL A 60 17.98 0.53 -4.52
CA VAL A 60 18.59 -0.08 -5.72
C VAL A 60 19.26 -1.40 -5.37
N ASP A 61 20.07 -1.43 -4.30
CA ASP A 61 20.74 -2.67 -3.88
C ASP A 61 19.74 -3.77 -3.50
N ARG A 62 18.72 -3.43 -2.73
CA ARG A 62 17.70 -4.39 -2.27
C ARG A 62 16.91 -4.95 -3.45
N GLN A 63 16.44 -4.09 -4.35
CA GLN A 63 15.74 -4.51 -5.56
C GLN A 63 16.59 -5.40 -6.46
N ALA A 64 17.89 -5.07 -6.60
CA ALA A 64 18.81 -5.88 -7.39
C ALA A 64 19.15 -7.22 -6.72
N THR A 65 19.26 -7.31 -5.41
CA THR A 65 19.94 -8.47 -4.78
C THR A 65 19.09 -9.29 -3.81
N ALA A 66 18.00 -8.75 -3.27
CA ALA A 66 17.29 -9.35 -2.15
C ALA A 66 15.76 -9.39 -2.29
N ASP A 67 15.16 -8.36 -2.87
CA ASP A 67 13.70 -8.26 -2.96
C ASP A 67 13.14 -9.25 -4.00
N LEU A 68 12.01 -9.86 -3.63
CA LEU A 68 11.19 -10.70 -4.48
C LEU A 68 9.74 -10.18 -4.49
N PRO A 69 8.96 -10.49 -5.54
CA PRO A 69 9.35 -11.16 -6.78
C PRO A 69 10.17 -10.25 -7.71
N ARG A 70 10.77 -10.85 -8.73
CA ARG A 70 11.48 -10.17 -9.84
C ARG A 70 10.56 -9.95 -11.04
N TRP A 71 9.34 -9.50 -10.78
CA TRP A 71 8.33 -9.26 -11.82
C TRP A 71 8.52 -7.89 -12.46
N ARG A 72 8.00 -7.72 -13.69
CA ARG A 72 8.18 -6.47 -14.45
C ARG A 72 7.29 -5.36 -13.85
N PRO A 73 7.84 -4.20 -13.44
CA PRO A 73 7.04 -3.05 -13.09
C PRO A 73 6.32 -2.55 -14.33
N GLU A 74 5.02 -2.79 -14.39
CA GLU A 74 4.23 -2.50 -15.58
C GLU A 74 3.52 -1.17 -15.44
N TYR A 75 2.93 -0.89 -14.27
CA TYR A 75 2.18 0.34 -14.03
C TYR A 75 2.76 1.10 -12.84
N LEU A 76 3.01 2.39 -13.03
CA LEU A 76 3.56 3.28 -11.98
C LEU A 76 2.66 4.48 -11.79
N GLU A 77 2.27 4.78 -10.56
CA GLU A 77 1.35 5.89 -10.23
C GLU A 77 0.02 5.79 -11.00
N TYR A 78 -0.50 4.57 -11.16
CA TYR A 78 -1.73 4.28 -11.91
C TYR A 78 -2.95 4.81 -11.16
N SER A 79 -3.67 5.76 -11.75
CA SER A 79 -4.83 6.40 -11.14
C SER A 79 -6.16 6.00 -11.78
N PHE A 80 -7.19 5.93 -10.94
CA PHE A 80 -8.56 5.62 -11.36
C PHE A 80 -9.59 6.46 -10.60
N GLY A 81 -10.71 6.81 -11.25
CA GLY A 81 -11.83 7.51 -10.60
C GLY A 81 -11.59 9.00 -10.28
N SER A 82 -10.54 9.59 -10.85
CA SER A 82 -10.21 11.02 -10.68
C SER A 82 -9.71 11.60 -12.00
N ARG A 83 -9.85 12.92 -12.17
CA ARG A 83 -9.27 13.62 -13.33
C ARG A 83 -7.76 13.45 -13.33
N VAL A 84 -7.23 12.91 -14.42
CA VAL A 84 -5.79 12.68 -14.59
C VAL A 84 -5.23 13.86 -15.38
N ALA A 85 -4.22 14.54 -14.83
CA ALA A 85 -3.60 15.67 -15.50
C ALA A 85 -2.10 15.72 -15.22
N GLY A 86 -1.30 15.88 -16.28
CA GLY A 86 0.17 15.96 -16.21
C GLY A 86 0.86 14.61 -16.40
N ASP A 87 2.18 14.65 -16.31
CA ASP A 87 3.14 13.56 -16.58
C ASP A 87 3.42 12.66 -15.36
N ARG A 88 2.73 12.89 -14.23
CA ARG A 88 2.94 12.19 -12.96
C ARG A 88 2.13 10.91 -12.78
N TYR A 89 1.39 10.50 -13.80
CA TYR A 89 0.49 9.36 -13.75
C TYR A 89 0.85 8.38 -14.85
N ASP A 90 0.55 7.10 -14.63
CA ASP A 90 0.64 6.12 -15.70
C ASP A 90 -0.23 6.58 -16.90
N PRO A 91 0.27 6.52 -18.15
CA PRO A 91 -0.50 6.90 -19.33
C PRO A 91 -1.83 6.15 -19.51
N ARG A 92 -1.97 4.98 -18.87
CA ARG A 92 -3.18 4.14 -18.91
C ARG A 92 -4.17 4.46 -17.80
N SER A 93 -3.88 5.44 -16.95
CA SER A 93 -4.79 5.92 -15.90
C SER A 93 -6.13 6.37 -16.48
N THR A 94 -7.20 6.26 -15.69
CA THR A 94 -8.59 6.43 -16.16
C THR A 94 -9.41 7.32 -15.22
N GLU A 95 -10.30 8.15 -15.77
CA GLU A 95 -11.24 8.91 -14.93
C GLU A 95 -12.39 8.03 -14.40
N ARG A 96 -12.58 6.84 -14.99
CA ARG A 96 -13.59 5.86 -14.54
C ARG A 96 -13.21 5.30 -13.16
N PRO A 97 -14.12 5.29 -12.17
CA PRO A 97 -13.87 4.61 -10.91
C PRO A 97 -13.85 3.09 -11.11
N ALA A 98 -13.16 2.39 -10.22
CA ALA A 98 -13.30 0.95 -10.12
C ALA A 98 -14.68 0.62 -9.56
N VAL A 99 -15.40 -0.31 -10.20
CA VAL A 99 -16.71 -0.79 -9.75
C VAL A 99 -16.52 -2.14 -9.08
N ILE A 100 -16.56 -2.17 -7.75
CA ILE A 100 -16.28 -3.37 -6.95
C ILE A 100 -17.57 -3.90 -6.33
N PRO A 101 -18.06 -5.09 -6.72
CA PRO A 101 -19.20 -5.72 -6.06
C PRO A 101 -18.88 -6.03 -4.59
N LEU A 102 -19.80 -5.71 -3.68
CA LEU A 102 -19.65 -6.00 -2.24
C LEU A 102 -20.18 -7.39 -1.83
N THR A 103 -20.96 -8.03 -2.72
CA THR A 103 -21.49 -9.38 -2.57
C THR A 103 -21.40 -10.13 -3.89
N GLU A 104 -21.47 -11.47 -3.83
CA GLU A 104 -21.66 -12.27 -5.04
C GLU A 104 -23.08 -12.06 -5.59
N GLY A 105 -23.21 -11.58 -6.83
CA GLY A 105 -24.49 -11.41 -7.53
C GLY A 105 -25.01 -9.96 -7.62
N ALA A 106 -26.33 -9.81 -7.77
CA ALA A 106 -26.98 -8.49 -7.80
C ALA A 106 -27.01 -7.91 -6.38
N GLY A 107 -26.11 -6.98 -6.09
CA GLY A 107 -25.97 -6.34 -4.79
C GLY A 107 -25.29 -4.98 -4.88
N ASP A 108 -25.04 -4.38 -3.72
CA ASP A 108 -24.39 -3.07 -3.64
C ASP A 108 -22.98 -3.11 -4.22
N VAL A 109 -22.60 -1.99 -4.86
CA VAL A 109 -21.27 -1.79 -5.44
C VAL A 109 -20.55 -0.65 -4.76
N LEU A 110 -19.26 -0.83 -4.51
CA LEU A 110 -18.34 0.23 -4.13
C LEU A 110 -17.78 0.87 -5.41
N LEU A 111 -18.05 2.17 -5.58
CA LEU A 111 -17.36 3.01 -6.55
C LEU A 111 -16.08 3.54 -5.92
N LEU A 112 -14.96 2.91 -6.23
CA LEU A 112 -13.66 3.25 -5.67
C LEU A 112 -12.88 4.16 -6.64
N ARG A 113 -12.31 5.23 -6.09
CA ARG A 113 -11.25 6.01 -6.74
C ARG A 113 -9.95 5.83 -5.98
N GLY A 114 -8.82 5.93 -6.68
CA GLY A 114 -7.53 5.73 -6.05
C GLY A 114 -6.36 5.99 -6.97
N LYS A 115 -5.17 5.74 -6.42
CA LYS A 115 -3.89 5.76 -7.12
C LYS A 115 -3.03 4.65 -6.53
N VAL A 116 -2.56 3.75 -7.38
CA VAL A 116 -1.69 2.63 -7.01
C VAL A 116 -0.26 3.03 -7.34
N ASP A 117 0.63 2.98 -6.36
CA ASP A 117 2.01 3.42 -6.55
C ASP A 117 2.73 2.57 -7.60
N ARG A 118 2.62 1.23 -7.50
CA ARG A 118 3.28 0.30 -8.43
C ARG A 118 2.50 -1.01 -8.58
N VAL A 119 2.43 -1.51 -9.82
CA VAL A 119 1.90 -2.83 -10.16
C VAL A 119 2.94 -3.58 -10.98
N ASP A 120 3.41 -4.70 -10.44
CA ASP A 120 4.31 -5.62 -11.13
C ASP A 120 3.53 -6.76 -11.77
N VAL A 121 3.96 -7.22 -12.95
CA VAL A 121 3.25 -8.22 -13.75
C VAL A 121 4.17 -9.35 -14.19
N ASP A 122 3.64 -10.58 -14.14
CA ASP A 122 4.21 -11.79 -14.76
C ASP A 122 3.10 -12.57 -15.46
N GLY A 123 3.14 -12.60 -16.80
CA GLY A 123 2.03 -13.09 -17.61
C GLY A 123 0.75 -12.29 -17.34
N ASN A 124 -0.27 -12.96 -16.81
CA ASN A 124 -1.53 -12.31 -16.39
C ASN A 124 -1.58 -12.01 -14.88
N ALA A 125 -0.61 -12.50 -14.10
CA ALA A 125 -0.57 -12.33 -12.66
C ALA A 125 -0.02 -10.94 -12.31
N MET A 126 -0.55 -10.33 -11.25
CA MET A 126 -0.09 -9.03 -10.76
C MET A 126 0.18 -8.98 -9.26
N LEU A 127 1.20 -8.22 -8.88
CA LEU A 127 1.50 -7.83 -7.50
C LEU A 127 1.31 -6.32 -7.37
N VAL A 128 0.52 -5.89 -6.39
CA VAL A 128 0.41 -4.47 -6.02
C VAL A 128 1.46 -4.15 -4.95
N ILE A 129 2.21 -3.06 -5.15
CA ILE A 129 3.23 -2.56 -4.22
C ILE A 129 2.90 -1.11 -3.86
N ASP A 130 2.84 -0.80 -2.57
CA ASP A 130 2.67 0.55 -2.03
C ASP A 130 3.90 0.96 -1.21
N TYR A 131 4.45 2.16 -1.47
CA TYR A 131 5.65 2.64 -0.79
C TYR A 131 5.30 3.32 0.54
N LYS A 132 5.95 2.88 1.63
CA LYS A 132 5.75 3.47 2.97
C LYS A 132 7.06 4.01 3.53
N THR A 133 7.02 5.28 3.96
CA THR A 133 8.05 5.91 4.79
C THR A 133 7.87 5.63 6.28
N GLY A 134 6.81 4.90 6.66
CA GLY A 134 6.50 4.49 8.02
C GLY A 134 6.43 2.97 8.16
N LYS A 135 5.87 2.50 9.28
CA LYS A 135 5.65 1.08 9.51
C LYS A 135 4.56 0.54 8.59
N ALA A 136 4.82 -0.58 7.93
CA ALA A 136 3.78 -1.28 7.18
C ALA A 136 2.68 -1.77 8.14
N PRO A 137 1.40 -1.68 7.75
CA PRO A 137 0.28 -2.27 8.48
C PRO A 137 0.52 -3.73 8.87
N SER A 138 0.05 -4.12 10.06
CA SER A 138 0.16 -5.48 10.57
C SER A 138 -0.86 -6.42 9.93
N TYR A 139 -0.62 -7.74 9.92
CA TYR A 139 -1.62 -8.71 9.46
C TYR A 139 -2.95 -8.60 10.22
N LYS A 140 -2.90 -8.30 11.52
CA LYS A 140 -4.08 -8.06 12.35
C LYS A 140 -4.86 -6.82 11.92
N SER A 141 -4.17 -5.77 11.49
CA SER A 141 -4.78 -4.54 10.95
C SER A 141 -5.57 -4.83 9.67
N LEU A 142 -5.00 -5.64 8.78
CA LEU A 142 -5.67 -6.09 7.56
C LEU A 142 -6.89 -6.96 7.87
N GLU A 143 -6.74 -7.93 8.78
CA GLU A 143 -7.83 -8.80 9.22
C GLU A 143 -9.01 -8.01 9.80
N LYS A 144 -8.73 -7.01 10.64
CA LYS A 144 -9.74 -6.15 11.25
C LYS A 144 -10.33 -5.09 10.32
N GLY A 145 -9.84 -4.99 9.08
CA GLY A 145 -10.29 -3.97 8.13
C GLY A 145 -9.81 -2.55 8.44
N TYR A 146 -8.82 -2.38 9.33
CA TYR A 146 -8.23 -1.06 9.61
C TYR A 146 -7.33 -0.59 8.47
N SER A 147 -6.76 -1.54 7.73
CA SER A 147 -5.97 -1.30 6.53
C SER A 147 -6.43 -2.22 5.40
N MET A 148 -7.24 -1.70 4.48
CA MET A 148 -7.75 -2.45 3.32
C MET A 148 -7.12 -2.02 1.99
N GLN A 149 -6.10 -1.16 2.03
CA GLN A 149 -5.54 -0.49 0.84
C GLN A 149 -5.10 -1.51 -0.23
N LEU A 150 -4.26 -2.49 0.13
CA LEU A 150 -3.74 -3.47 -0.81
C LEU A 150 -4.85 -4.34 -1.43
N GLN A 151 -5.79 -4.82 -0.61
CA GLN A 151 -6.90 -5.66 -1.07
C GLN A 151 -7.82 -4.90 -2.03
N LEU A 152 -8.17 -3.66 -1.70
CA LEU A 152 -9.01 -2.82 -2.54
C LEU A 152 -8.30 -2.44 -3.86
N TYR A 153 -6.98 -2.22 -3.83
CA TYR A 153 -6.21 -1.98 -5.05
C TYR A 153 -6.11 -3.23 -5.93
N LEU A 154 -5.92 -4.42 -5.34
CA LEU A 154 -5.95 -5.67 -6.10
C LEU A 154 -7.29 -5.87 -6.81
N LEU A 155 -8.40 -5.62 -6.12
CA LEU A 155 -9.74 -5.70 -6.72
C LEU A 155 -9.94 -4.65 -7.82
N ALA A 156 -9.49 -3.41 -7.60
CA ALA A 156 -9.58 -2.33 -8.58
C ALA A 156 -8.77 -2.63 -9.85
N CYS A 157 -7.52 -3.06 -9.70
CA CYS A 157 -6.66 -3.41 -10.82
C CYS A 157 -7.17 -4.66 -11.56
N ALA A 158 -7.73 -5.65 -10.85
CA ALA A 158 -8.34 -6.80 -11.52
C ALA A 158 -9.51 -6.38 -12.41
N GLN A 159 -10.36 -5.49 -11.92
CA GLN A 159 -11.52 -5.00 -12.66
C GLN A 159 -11.14 -4.08 -13.83
N LEU A 160 -10.20 -3.15 -13.63
CA LEU A 160 -9.87 -2.12 -14.60
C LEU A 160 -8.81 -2.57 -15.62
N LEU A 161 -7.86 -3.40 -15.22
CA LEU A 161 -6.72 -3.84 -16.04
C LEU A 161 -6.87 -5.28 -16.54
N GLY A 162 -7.83 -6.04 -16.02
CA GLY A 162 -8.05 -7.45 -16.41
C GLY A 162 -6.98 -8.41 -15.90
N LEU A 163 -6.16 -7.99 -14.93
CA LEU A 163 -5.06 -8.76 -14.37
C LEU A 163 -5.52 -9.66 -13.23
N GLU A 164 -4.87 -10.81 -13.07
CA GLU A 164 -5.13 -11.75 -12.00
C GLU A 164 -4.36 -11.36 -10.72
N PRO A 165 -5.03 -11.13 -9.59
CA PRO A 165 -4.36 -10.85 -8.32
C PRO A 165 -3.47 -12.01 -7.86
N ALA A 166 -2.18 -11.77 -7.68
CA ALA A 166 -1.26 -12.71 -7.03
C ALA A 166 -0.93 -12.32 -5.58
N GLY A 167 -0.89 -11.02 -5.28
CA GLY A 167 -0.66 -10.56 -3.91
C GLY A 167 -0.51 -9.05 -3.77
N GLY A 168 -0.35 -8.60 -2.54
CA GLY A 168 -0.12 -7.20 -2.20
C GLY A 168 0.99 -7.05 -1.16
N ALA A 169 1.88 -6.09 -1.38
CA ALA A 169 3.01 -5.81 -0.52
C ALA A 169 3.15 -4.31 -0.23
N TYR A 170 3.74 -4.00 0.92
CA TYR A 170 4.26 -2.67 1.20
C TYR A 170 5.77 -2.68 0.97
N TYR A 171 6.31 -1.65 0.34
CA TYR A 171 7.76 -1.44 0.30
C TYR A 171 8.14 -0.41 1.36
N GLN A 172 8.82 -0.85 2.42
CA GLN A 172 9.22 0.06 3.50
C GLN A 172 10.57 0.70 3.18
N LEU A 173 10.65 2.02 3.35
CA LEU A 173 11.82 2.83 3.03
C LEU A 173 12.61 3.27 4.29
N LYS A 174 12.45 2.58 5.44
CA LYS A 174 13.12 2.90 6.72
C LYS A 174 13.63 1.68 7.47
N ASP A 175 14.66 1.92 8.28
CA ASP A 175 15.59 0.99 8.93
C ASP A 175 15.01 -0.36 9.39
N ASP A 176 14.01 -0.37 10.28
CA ASP A 176 13.56 -1.60 10.97
C ASP A 176 12.79 -2.58 10.09
N GLY A 177 12.34 -2.14 8.91
CA GLY A 177 11.57 -2.96 7.98
C GLY A 177 11.96 -2.80 6.51
N PHE A 178 13.11 -2.16 6.23
CA PHE A 178 13.49 -1.76 4.87
C PHE A 178 13.37 -2.92 3.86
N GLY A 179 12.66 -2.70 2.76
CA GLY A 179 12.45 -3.67 1.69
C GLY A 179 11.01 -4.15 1.56
N MET A 180 10.84 -5.25 0.81
CA MET A 180 9.53 -5.79 0.49
C MET A 180 8.84 -6.45 1.70
N GLN A 181 7.59 -6.06 1.94
CA GLN A 181 6.75 -6.57 3.02
C GLN A 181 5.45 -7.14 2.44
N LEU A 182 5.50 -8.40 2.00
CA LEU A 182 4.31 -9.11 1.53
C LEU A 182 3.28 -9.23 2.66
N ARG A 183 2.00 -9.02 2.36
CA ARG A 183 0.93 -9.01 3.38
C ARG A 183 -0.25 -9.91 3.05
N VAL A 184 -0.62 -10.00 1.78
CA VAL A 184 -1.64 -10.92 1.28
C VAL A 184 -1.13 -11.54 0.00
N ALA A 185 -1.27 -12.85 -0.15
CA ALA A 185 -0.77 -13.53 -1.33
C ALA A 185 -1.55 -14.81 -1.62
N ASP A 186 -1.62 -15.14 -2.91
CA ASP A 186 -2.21 -16.39 -3.36
C ASP A 186 -1.15 -17.50 -3.27
N PRO A 187 -1.43 -18.61 -2.57
CA PRO A 187 -0.49 -19.73 -2.41
C PRO A 187 0.06 -20.30 -3.73
N ARG A 188 -0.65 -20.13 -4.85
CA ARG A 188 -0.21 -20.57 -6.17
C ARG A 188 1.09 -19.89 -6.63
N TYR A 189 1.35 -18.67 -6.15
CA TYR A 189 2.54 -17.88 -6.53
C TYR A 189 3.62 -17.87 -5.45
N ARG A 190 3.54 -18.74 -4.44
CA ARG A 190 4.44 -18.72 -3.28
C ARG A 190 5.92 -18.81 -3.64
N GLU A 191 6.25 -19.63 -4.63
CA GLU A 191 7.64 -19.81 -5.07
C GLU A 191 8.20 -18.55 -5.74
N ALA A 192 7.38 -17.88 -6.56
CA ALA A 192 7.76 -16.66 -7.26
C ALA A 192 7.81 -15.42 -6.34
N LEU A 193 6.79 -15.26 -5.49
CA LEU A 193 6.66 -14.11 -4.59
C LEU A 193 7.57 -14.20 -3.35
N GLY A 194 7.95 -15.41 -2.93
CA GLY A 194 8.81 -15.63 -1.77
C GLY A 194 8.18 -15.19 -0.44
N GLY A 195 9.02 -14.77 0.50
CA GLY A 195 8.59 -14.28 1.81
C GLY A 195 8.23 -15.38 2.83
N THR A 196 7.68 -14.97 3.97
CA THR A 196 7.32 -15.89 5.06
C THR A 196 6.02 -16.64 4.75
N PRO A 197 5.65 -17.70 5.51
CA PRO A 197 4.38 -18.40 5.31
C PRO A 197 3.12 -17.55 5.60
N THR A 198 3.24 -16.48 6.39
CA THR A 198 2.09 -15.73 6.94
C THR A 198 1.16 -15.11 5.90
N PRO A 199 1.64 -14.42 4.83
CA PRO A 199 0.78 -13.85 3.78
C PRO A 199 -0.08 -14.86 3.04
N TYR A 200 0.31 -16.15 3.06
CA TYR A 200 -0.36 -17.23 2.33
C TYR A 200 -1.33 -18.02 3.22
N ALA A 201 -1.26 -17.85 4.54
CA ALA A 201 -1.93 -18.73 5.49
C ALA A 201 -3.46 -18.69 5.37
N THR A 202 -4.03 -17.50 5.14
CA THR A 202 -5.47 -17.33 4.90
C THR A 202 -5.85 -17.62 3.45
N GLY A 203 -4.95 -17.32 2.51
CA GLY A 203 -5.16 -17.41 1.08
C GLY A 203 -5.87 -16.17 0.54
N LEU A 204 -5.35 -15.63 -0.57
CA LEU A 204 -5.76 -14.32 -1.10
C LEU A 204 -7.27 -14.14 -1.25
N ARG A 205 -7.98 -15.13 -1.80
CA ARG A 205 -9.43 -15.05 -1.99
C ARG A 205 -10.16 -14.70 -0.68
N LYS A 206 -9.83 -15.38 0.42
CA LYS A 206 -10.45 -15.13 1.73
C LYS A 206 -10.06 -13.77 2.29
N ASP A 207 -8.84 -13.31 2.05
CA ASP A 207 -8.41 -11.96 2.45
C ASP A 207 -9.16 -10.86 1.69
N LEU A 208 -9.43 -11.07 0.39
CA LEU A 208 -10.26 -10.16 -0.41
C LEU A 208 -11.72 -10.17 0.03
N GLU A 209 -12.31 -11.35 0.26
CA GLU A 209 -13.68 -11.51 0.80
C GLU A 209 -13.83 -10.78 2.15
N ARG A 210 -12.83 -10.91 3.03
CA ARG A 210 -12.82 -10.22 4.33
C ARG A 210 -12.73 -8.69 4.18
N ALA A 211 -11.89 -8.19 3.27
CA ALA A 211 -11.82 -6.77 2.98
C ALA A 211 -13.15 -6.23 2.42
N LEU A 212 -13.82 -6.98 1.55
CA LEU A 212 -15.15 -6.62 1.05
C LEU A 212 -16.20 -6.58 2.16
N SER A 213 -16.21 -7.58 3.05
CA SER A 213 -17.12 -7.59 4.20
C SER A 213 -16.90 -6.39 5.12
N ASN A 214 -15.64 -6.05 5.42
CA ASN A 214 -15.29 -4.89 6.24
C ASN A 214 -15.68 -3.56 5.55
N ALA A 215 -15.49 -3.45 4.24
CA ALA A 215 -15.92 -2.29 3.47
C ALA A 215 -17.44 -2.14 3.47
N ARG A 216 -18.19 -3.24 3.32
CA ARG A 216 -19.65 -3.25 3.40
C ARG A 216 -20.14 -2.77 4.76
N GLU A 217 -19.62 -3.34 5.85
CA GLU A 217 -19.99 -2.93 7.22
C GLU A 217 -19.74 -1.42 7.45
N ALA A 218 -18.59 -0.91 6.97
CA ALA A 218 -18.29 0.51 7.07
C ALA A 218 -19.28 1.39 6.28
N LEU A 219 -19.69 0.96 5.07
CA LEU A 219 -20.66 1.68 4.23
C LEU A 219 -22.06 1.65 4.82
N GLU A 220 -22.52 0.50 5.31
CA GLU A 220 -23.79 0.35 6.01
C GLU A 220 -23.85 1.23 7.26
N GLY A 221 -22.78 1.24 8.06
CA GLY A 221 -22.66 2.10 9.23
C GLY A 221 -22.70 3.59 8.86
N MET A 222 -22.00 4.01 7.80
CA MET A 222 -22.05 5.39 7.30
C MET A 222 -23.46 5.77 6.83
N ALA A 223 -24.14 4.89 6.08
CA ALA A 223 -25.50 5.12 5.59
C ALA A 223 -26.54 5.20 6.73
N ALA A 224 -26.35 4.39 7.78
CA ALA A 224 -27.19 4.40 8.98
C ALA A 224 -26.87 5.56 9.96
N GLY A 225 -25.88 6.40 9.66
CA GLY A 225 -25.48 7.50 10.54
C GLY A 225 -24.72 7.07 11.80
N ALA A 226 -24.10 5.90 11.80
CA ALA A 226 -23.38 5.32 12.93
C ALA A 226 -21.97 5.93 13.12
N PHE A 227 -21.90 7.22 13.46
CA PHE A 227 -20.63 7.96 13.66
C PHE A 227 -20.16 8.01 15.11
N HIS A 228 -20.25 6.88 15.84
CA HIS A 228 -19.81 6.84 17.24
C HIS A 228 -18.33 7.24 17.37
N PRO A 229 -17.99 8.30 18.13
CA PRO A 229 -16.67 8.92 18.05
C PRO A 229 -15.53 7.98 18.46
N VAL A 230 -15.77 7.04 19.39
CA VAL A 230 -14.86 5.94 19.73
C VAL A 230 -15.67 4.82 20.40
N ASP A 231 -15.62 3.60 19.87
CA ASP A 231 -16.20 2.39 20.48
C ASP A 231 -15.16 1.28 20.70
N SER A 232 -13.88 1.63 20.68
CA SER A 232 -12.76 0.72 20.94
C SER A 232 -11.62 1.41 21.67
N LEU A 233 -10.94 0.66 22.55
CA LEU A 233 -9.71 1.10 23.20
C LEU A 233 -8.45 0.90 22.34
N GLU A 234 -8.59 0.34 21.15
CA GLU A 234 -7.48 0.06 20.25
C GLU A 234 -6.84 1.35 19.74
N GLN A 235 -5.54 1.50 20.02
CA GLN A 235 -4.76 2.69 19.63
C GLN A 235 -4.67 2.86 18.12
N GLU A 236 -4.81 1.80 17.34
CA GLU A 236 -4.79 1.87 15.88
C GLU A 236 -6.03 2.60 15.32
N ARG A 237 -7.21 2.41 15.94
CA ARG A 237 -8.43 3.16 15.58
C ARG A 237 -8.46 4.58 16.17
N CYS A 238 -7.82 4.77 17.32
CA CYS A 238 -7.77 6.06 18.01
C CYS A 238 -6.31 6.45 18.31
N PRO A 239 -5.51 6.80 17.30
CA PRO A 239 -4.11 7.14 17.49
C PRO A 239 -3.97 8.46 18.24
N ARG A 240 -2.88 8.63 18.98
CA ARG A 240 -2.55 9.89 19.68
C ARG A 240 -2.41 11.08 18.72
N SER A 241 -2.08 10.81 17.46
CA SER A 241 -1.99 11.81 16.39
C SER A 241 -3.35 12.17 15.76
N CYS A 242 -4.46 11.61 16.24
CA CYS A 242 -5.78 11.92 15.70
C CYS A 242 -6.09 13.43 15.80
N PRO A 243 -6.36 14.11 14.67
CA PRO A 243 -6.60 15.56 14.65
C PRO A 243 -7.89 15.94 15.41
N TYR A 244 -8.80 14.98 15.59
CA TYR A 244 -10.07 15.16 16.29
C TYR A 244 -10.04 14.71 17.76
N SER A 245 -8.87 14.39 18.30
CA SER A 245 -8.71 13.92 19.70
C SER A 245 -9.28 14.88 20.74
N ARG A 246 -9.32 16.19 20.45
CA ARG A 246 -9.91 17.23 21.31
C ARG A 246 -11.43 17.38 21.17
N VAL A 247 -12.02 16.82 20.11
CA VAL A 247 -13.46 16.93 19.80
C VAL A 247 -14.20 15.66 20.20
N CYS A 248 -13.57 14.48 20.04
CA CYS A 248 -14.23 13.19 20.25
C CYS A 248 -14.65 12.93 21.71
N ARG A 249 -14.07 13.66 22.68
CA ARG A 249 -14.30 13.51 24.12
C ARG A 249 -14.18 12.05 24.58
N LYS A 250 -13.27 11.27 23.99
CA LYS A 250 -13.09 9.85 24.31
C LYS A 250 -12.96 9.70 25.82
N ASP A 251 -13.77 8.80 26.37
CA ASP A 251 -13.74 8.41 27.76
C ASP A 251 -13.62 6.88 27.81
N ASP A 252 -12.50 6.39 28.35
CA ASP A 252 -12.19 4.96 28.34
C ASP A 252 -13.23 4.14 29.12
N MET A 253 -13.80 4.70 30.20
CA MET A 253 -14.83 4.04 30.99
C MET A 253 -16.14 3.90 30.22
N ARG A 254 -16.53 4.93 29.45
CA ARG A 254 -17.68 4.88 28.55
C ARG A 254 -17.48 3.86 27.43
N VAL A 255 -16.28 3.79 26.84
CA VAL A 255 -15.95 2.79 25.82
C VAL A 255 -16.04 1.37 26.39
N LEU A 256 -15.52 1.14 27.59
CA LEU A 256 -15.60 -0.15 28.29
C LEU A 256 -17.06 -0.54 28.58
N ALA A 257 -17.87 0.40 29.08
CA ALA A 257 -19.29 0.16 29.33
C ALA A 257 -20.05 -0.22 28.05
N MET A 258 -19.80 0.47 26.94
CA MET A 258 -20.39 0.13 25.63
C MET A 258 -19.95 -1.26 25.14
N THR A 259 -18.67 -1.59 25.30
CA THR A 259 -18.12 -2.89 24.89
C THR A 259 -18.76 -4.04 25.69
N LEU A 260 -18.90 -3.88 27.02
CA LEU A 260 -19.55 -4.86 27.88
C LEU A 260 -21.05 -5.02 27.58
N ALA A 261 -21.73 -3.94 27.23
CA ALA A 261 -23.15 -3.99 26.84
C ALA A 261 -23.34 -4.80 25.54
N ARG A 262 -22.46 -4.63 24.55
CA ARG A 262 -22.47 -5.41 23.30
C ARG A 262 -22.15 -6.90 23.53
N GLY A 263 -21.24 -7.20 24.46
CA GLY A 263 -20.85 -8.58 24.79
C GLY A 263 -21.88 -9.38 25.60
N LYS A 264 -22.85 -8.71 26.24
CA LYS A 264 -23.94 -9.36 27.01
C LYS A 264 -25.21 -9.62 26.18
N GLY A 265 -25.19 -9.32 24.89
CA GLY A 265 -26.32 -9.47 23.97
C GLY A 265 -26.27 -10.70 23.05
N LEU A 266 -25.46 -11.71 23.39
CA LEU A 266 -25.44 -13.03 22.74
C LEU A 266 -26.07 -14.09 23.64
#